data_AF-A0A925KZY7-F1
#
_entry.id   AF-A0A925KZY7-F1
#
_cell.length_a   1.000
_cell.length_b   1.000
_cell.length_c   1.000
_cell.angle_alpha   90.00
_cell.angle_beta   90.00
_cell.angle_gamma   90.00
#
_symmetry.space_group_name_H-M   'P 1'
#
loop_
_entity.id
_entity.type
_entity.pdbx_description
1 polymer ?
#
loop_
_entity_poly.entity_id
_entity_poly.type
_entity_poly.pdbx_seq_one_letter_code
_entity_poly.pdbx_strand_id
1 'polypeptide(L)'
;GAVFGSWMNNRAIIYRRLHEIPESWGTAVNIQAMVFGNMGDDCCTGVCFTRDPSTGENAFYGEFLINAQGEDVVAGIRTPQQLTIHGKQAQRSELPSMEEVMPDVFKELNAIRHKLEAHYKDMQDMEFTVQQHRLWMLQTRTGKRTTKAALKIAVDMAREGLITRKEAIGRIDPAALDQLLHPTLDPKAARQMIARGLPASPGAASGKVVFSAEDAERWVKDRKEKVILVRVETSPEDIGGMHVAQGILTTRGGMTSHAAVVARGMGTPCVAGAGDIRVDMVARTFKVAGTVVKEGDVITLDGGTGECFLGAVATIQPELTGDFATLMEWVDTIRTLKVRANAETPTDAATARQFGAEGIGLCRTEHMFFAPERIIAVREMILASDEKGRRAALAKLLPFQRQDFIDLFLIMQGLPVTIRLLDPPLHEFLPHTDAEIEEVAKAAGVDAAVVKARNVALYESNPMLGHRGCRLGITYPEIYEMQARAIFEAAVFVSRDTGRTVTPEIMIPLVSAKKELDLLKASIDKIANAVFTESAYQLKYMVGTMIELPRAALLAHDIAETAEFFSFGTTDLTQTTF
;
A
#
# COMPACT_ATOMS: atom_id res chain seq x y z
N GLY A 1 21.67 8.40 39.78
CA GLY A 1 22.27 9.50 39.00
C GLY A 1 21.22 10.10 38.08
N ALA A 2 21.25 11.41 37.84
CA ALA A 2 20.21 12.12 37.07
C ALA A 2 19.98 11.51 35.67
N VAL A 3 21.04 11.13 34.96
CA VAL A 3 20.95 10.48 33.63
C VAL A 3 20.25 9.12 33.72
N PHE A 4 20.66 8.25 34.63
CA PHE A 4 19.99 6.94 34.81
C PHE A 4 18.53 7.10 35.26
N GLY A 5 18.21 8.10 36.10
CA GLY A 5 16.82 8.41 36.45
C GLY A 5 16.00 8.88 35.24
N SER A 6 16.63 9.62 34.32
CA SER A 6 15.97 10.08 33.09
C SER A 6 15.58 8.94 32.14
N TRP A 7 16.29 7.80 32.17
CA TRP A 7 15.92 6.61 31.39
C TRP A 7 14.53 6.07 31.77
N MET A 8 14.12 6.27 33.01
CA MET A 8 12.83 5.81 33.55
C MET A 8 11.77 6.91 33.57
N ASN A 9 12.00 8.06 32.92
CA ASN A 9 10.97 9.09 32.84
C ASN A 9 9.85 8.67 31.86
N ASN A 10 8.67 9.27 32.04
CA ASN A 10 7.48 8.88 31.28
C ASN A 10 7.66 9.11 29.76
N ARG A 11 8.40 10.16 29.39
CA ARG A 11 8.70 10.47 27.97
C ARG A 11 9.55 9.38 27.32
N ALA A 12 10.58 8.89 28.00
CA ALA A 12 11.47 7.84 27.51
C ALA A 12 10.75 6.50 27.44
N ILE A 13 9.90 6.17 28.41
CA ILE A 13 9.07 4.96 28.39
C ILE A 13 8.14 4.96 27.16
N ILE A 14 7.45 6.07 26.90
CA ILE A 14 6.57 6.20 25.73
C ILE A 14 7.37 6.11 24.43
N TYR A 15 8.49 6.83 24.33
CA TYR A 15 9.36 6.80 23.15
C TYR A 15 9.85 5.38 22.85
N ARG A 16 10.31 4.64 23.87
CA ARG A 16 10.74 3.25 23.72
C ARG A 16 9.62 2.33 23.23
N ARG A 17 8.40 2.51 23.73
CA ARG A 17 7.24 1.73 23.27
C ARG A 17 6.90 2.02 21.81
N LEU A 18 6.98 3.29 21.39
CA LEU A 18 6.70 3.70 20.01
C LEU A 18 7.77 3.24 19.01
N HIS A 19 9.02 3.10 19.45
CA HIS A 19 10.15 2.72 18.61
C HIS A 19 10.67 1.30 18.90
N GLU A 20 9.92 0.50 19.65
CA GLU A 20 10.25 -0.89 20.01
C GLU A 20 11.64 -1.08 20.63
N ILE A 21 12.10 -0.09 21.41
CA ILE A 21 13.41 -0.12 22.08
C ILE A 21 13.27 -0.84 23.43
N PRO A 22 14.01 -1.93 23.69
CA PRO A 22 13.94 -2.64 24.96
C PRO A 22 14.34 -1.76 26.15
N GLU A 23 13.57 -1.84 27.24
CA GLU A 23 13.90 -1.14 28.49
C GLU A 23 15.23 -1.60 29.09
N SER A 24 15.56 -2.88 28.90
CA SER A 24 16.74 -3.55 29.45
C SER A 24 18.08 -3.02 28.94
N TRP A 25 18.09 -2.21 27.88
CA TRP A 25 19.32 -1.64 27.32
C TRP A 25 19.96 -0.59 28.24
N GLY A 26 19.15 0.19 28.95
CA GLY A 26 19.65 1.31 29.76
C GLY A 26 20.18 2.48 28.92
N THR A 27 20.91 3.38 29.57
CA THR A 27 21.57 4.53 28.95
C THR A 27 22.98 4.70 29.51
N ALA A 28 23.93 5.14 28.69
CA ALA A 28 25.30 5.42 29.12
C ALA A 28 25.44 6.86 29.64
N VAL A 29 26.55 7.14 30.33
CA VAL A 29 26.91 8.49 30.78
C VAL A 29 28.28 8.85 30.21
N ASN A 30 28.33 9.88 29.36
CA ASN A 30 29.57 10.38 28.77
C ASN A 30 30.08 11.56 29.61
N ILE A 31 31.28 11.43 30.18
CA ILE A 31 31.97 12.51 30.90
C ILE A 31 33.16 12.94 30.04
N GLN A 32 33.12 14.19 29.56
CA GLN A 32 34.07 14.73 28.59
C GLN A 32 34.67 16.05 29.09
N ALA A 33 35.91 16.34 28.68
CA ALA A 33 36.52 17.64 28.94
C ALA A 33 35.78 18.74 28.17
N MET A 34 35.53 19.87 28.85
CA MET A 34 34.81 21.01 28.26
C MET A 34 35.69 21.78 27.28
N VAL A 35 35.07 22.22 26.19
CA VAL A 35 35.60 23.21 25.25
C VAL A 35 34.54 24.29 25.02
N PHE A 36 34.98 25.50 24.68
CA PHE A 36 34.12 26.69 24.70
C PHE A 36 34.10 27.40 23.35
N GLY A 37 32.92 27.48 22.73
CA GLY A 37 32.68 28.24 21.49
C GLY A 37 32.35 29.72 21.71
N ASN A 38 32.36 30.19 22.95
CA ASN A 38 31.87 31.50 23.40
C ASN A 38 32.92 32.35 24.13
N MET A 39 34.21 32.19 23.81
CA MET A 39 35.30 32.97 24.43
C MET A 39 35.71 34.21 23.62
N GLY A 40 35.02 34.51 22.52
CA GLY A 40 35.37 35.58 21.59
C GLY A 40 34.92 35.28 20.17
N ASP A 41 35.22 36.19 19.25
CA ASP A 41 34.83 36.09 17.84
C ASP A 41 35.72 35.12 17.03
N ASP A 42 36.82 34.65 17.64
CA ASP A 42 37.68 33.57 17.15
C ASP A 42 37.22 32.16 17.60
N CYS A 43 36.06 32.09 18.26
CA CYS A 43 35.43 30.88 18.75
C CYS A 43 34.05 30.69 18.11
N CYS A 44 33.66 29.44 17.89
CA CYS A 44 32.33 29.12 17.39
C CYS A 44 31.90 27.70 17.77
N THR A 45 30.63 27.38 17.52
CA THR A 45 30.08 26.03 17.66
C THR A 45 29.09 25.77 16.53
N GLY A 46 28.94 24.52 16.12
CA GLY A 46 28.08 24.19 15.00
C GLY A 46 27.72 22.72 14.91
N VAL A 47 26.71 22.46 14.08
CA VAL A 47 26.20 21.13 13.73
C VAL A 47 26.25 20.99 12.22
N CYS A 48 26.78 19.87 11.73
CA CYS A 48 27.01 19.68 10.31
C CYS A 48 26.79 18.24 9.86
N PHE A 49 26.40 18.09 8.60
CA PHE A 49 26.11 16.83 7.95
C PHE A 49 27.05 16.65 6.76
N THR A 50 27.60 15.44 6.58
CA THR A 50 28.52 15.20 5.46
C THR A 50 27.85 15.29 4.09
N ARG A 51 26.52 15.15 4.03
CA ARG A 51 25.66 15.35 2.86
C ARG A 51 24.36 16.01 3.32
N ASP A 52 23.59 16.58 2.39
CA ASP A 52 22.31 17.20 2.72
C ASP A 52 21.32 16.12 3.22
N PRO A 53 20.80 16.22 4.46
CA PRO A 53 19.91 15.20 5.04
C PRO A 53 18.49 15.22 4.45
N SER A 54 18.14 16.25 3.68
CA SER A 54 16.83 16.44 3.05
C SER A 54 16.82 16.04 1.58
N THR A 55 17.83 16.46 0.82
CA THR A 55 17.94 16.19 -0.63
C THR A 55 18.81 14.98 -0.94
N GLY A 56 19.79 14.68 -0.10
CA GLY A 56 20.82 13.66 -0.31
C GLY A 56 22.00 14.13 -1.17
N GLU A 57 22.03 15.39 -1.59
CA GLU A 57 23.15 15.93 -2.36
C GLU A 57 24.47 15.85 -1.59
N ASN A 58 25.56 15.53 -2.29
CA ASN A 58 26.91 15.45 -1.72
C ASN A 58 27.51 16.86 -1.47
N ALA A 59 26.75 17.71 -0.79
CA ALA A 59 27.13 19.06 -0.37
C ALA A 59 27.39 19.08 1.15
N PHE A 60 28.39 19.86 1.58
CA PHE A 60 28.63 20.03 3.02
C PHE A 60 27.52 20.93 3.59
N TYR A 61 26.64 20.34 4.41
CA TYR A 61 25.46 21.00 4.93
C TYR A 61 25.60 21.24 6.43
N GLY A 62 25.07 22.36 6.93
CA GLY A 62 25.02 22.62 8.36
C GLY A 62 25.21 24.08 8.72
N GLU A 63 25.17 24.32 10.02
CA GLU A 63 25.04 25.65 10.60
C GLU A 63 26.00 25.84 11.76
N PHE A 64 26.41 27.09 11.98
CA PHE A 64 27.29 27.47 13.07
C PHE A 64 26.95 28.84 13.63
N LEU A 65 27.42 29.12 14.85
CA LEU A 65 27.32 30.42 15.50
C LEU A 65 28.67 30.82 16.08
N ILE A 66 29.10 32.04 15.77
CA ILE A 66 30.28 32.68 16.35
C ILE A 66 29.96 33.16 17.76
N ASN A 67 30.91 32.96 18.67
CA ASN A 67 30.82 33.37 20.06
C ASN A 67 29.52 32.87 20.72
N ALA A 68 29.34 31.55 20.73
CA ALA A 68 28.11 30.87 21.14
C ALA A 68 28.39 29.46 21.72
N GLN A 69 27.43 28.89 22.43
CA GLN A 69 27.43 27.48 22.83
C GLN A 69 26.38 26.67 22.08
N GLY A 70 26.50 25.34 22.11
CA GLY A 70 25.60 24.45 21.36
C GLY A 70 24.12 24.66 21.70
N GLU A 71 23.82 25.06 22.95
CA GLU A 71 22.46 25.43 23.35
C GLU A 71 21.89 26.59 22.53
N ASP A 72 22.71 27.59 22.15
CA ASP A 72 22.27 28.74 21.35
C ASP A 72 21.91 28.33 19.92
N VAL A 73 22.59 27.32 19.38
CA VAL A 73 22.31 26.74 18.06
C VAL A 73 20.98 26.00 18.07
N VAL A 74 20.71 25.24 19.13
CA VAL A 74 19.47 24.46 19.27
C VAL A 74 18.27 25.33 19.67
N ALA A 75 18.49 26.35 20.49
CA ALA A 75 17.43 27.23 20.99
C ALA A 75 16.88 28.19 19.92
N GLY A 76 17.62 28.42 18.82
CA GLY A 76 17.17 29.24 17.70
C GLY A 76 16.96 30.72 18.03
N ILE A 77 17.53 31.21 19.14
CA ILE A 77 17.42 32.61 19.58
C ILE A 77 18.24 33.52 18.66
N ARG A 78 19.36 33.02 18.14
CA ARG A 78 20.21 33.69 17.16
C ARG A 78 20.07 32.97 15.82
N THR A 79 19.97 33.72 14.74
CA THR A 79 19.94 33.17 13.38
C THR A 79 21.28 32.47 13.09
N PRO A 80 21.27 31.15 12.84
CA PRO A 80 22.49 30.41 12.53
C PRO A 80 23.10 30.83 11.19
N GLN A 81 24.42 30.75 11.08
CA GLN A 81 25.17 31.03 9.85
C GLN A 81 25.45 29.72 9.10
N GLN A 82 25.53 29.78 7.77
CA GLN A 82 25.76 28.59 6.94
C GLN A 82 27.24 28.23 6.90
N LEU A 83 27.58 26.94 6.83
CA LEU A 83 29.00 26.52 6.74
C LEU A 83 29.67 26.95 5.43
N THR A 84 28.97 26.81 4.31
CA THR A 84 29.52 26.98 2.96
C THR A 84 28.96 28.21 2.25
N ILE A 85 29.71 28.76 1.31
CA ILE A 85 29.22 29.83 0.41
C ILE A 85 28.01 29.32 -0.41
N HIS A 86 28.05 28.06 -0.85
CA HIS A 86 26.94 27.44 -1.55
C HIS A 86 25.66 27.38 -0.69
N GLY A 87 25.77 26.94 0.57
CA GLY A 87 24.64 26.89 1.50
C GLY A 87 24.06 28.28 1.78
N LYS A 88 24.93 29.29 1.94
CA LYS A 88 24.54 30.71 2.07
C LYS A 88 23.72 31.18 0.86
N GLN A 89 24.17 30.90 -0.35
CA GLN A 89 23.47 31.26 -1.59
C GLN A 89 22.13 30.52 -1.72
N ALA A 90 22.10 29.22 -1.43
CA ALA A 90 20.91 28.38 -1.49
C ALA A 90 19.81 28.86 -0.52
N GLN A 91 20.19 29.29 0.69
CA GLN A 91 19.27 29.81 1.70
C GLN A 91 19.04 31.33 1.61
N ARG A 92 19.69 32.03 0.66
CA ARG A 92 19.63 33.50 0.50
C ARG A 92 19.96 34.24 1.80
N SER A 93 20.94 33.75 2.56
CA SER A 93 21.39 34.37 3.80
C SER A 93 22.35 35.53 3.51
N GLU A 94 22.17 36.65 4.19
CA GLU A 94 23.09 37.80 4.14
C GLU A 94 24.28 37.64 5.11
N LEU A 95 24.20 36.69 6.04
CA LEU A 95 25.27 36.43 7.01
C LEU A 95 26.47 35.72 6.35
N PRO A 96 27.71 35.99 6.81
CA PRO A 96 28.89 35.35 6.24
C PRO A 96 28.92 33.85 6.57
N SER A 97 29.52 33.05 5.69
CA SER A 97 29.67 31.61 5.93
C SER A 97 30.94 31.28 6.71
N MET A 98 31.04 30.07 7.26
CA MET A 98 32.27 29.64 7.96
C MET A 98 33.47 29.62 7.01
N GLU A 99 33.23 29.23 5.75
CA GLU A 99 34.20 29.27 4.67
C GLU A 99 34.77 30.68 4.42
N GLU A 100 33.98 31.74 4.67
CA GLU A 100 34.42 33.14 4.55
C GLU A 100 35.11 33.64 5.83
N VAL A 101 34.58 33.30 7.01
CA VAL A 101 35.06 33.88 8.29
C VAL A 101 36.23 33.12 8.91
N MET A 102 36.26 31.79 8.76
CA MET A 102 37.25 30.89 9.37
C MET A 102 37.77 29.85 8.36
N PRO A 103 38.41 30.28 7.25
CA PRO A 103 38.73 29.40 6.11
C PRO A 103 39.66 28.23 6.47
N ASP A 104 40.65 28.44 7.35
CA ASP A 104 41.58 27.37 7.76
C ASP A 104 40.89 26.29 8.58
N VAL A 105 40.01 26.69 9.49
CA VAL A 105 39.22 25.77 10.32
C VAL A 105 38.18 25.04 9.47
N PHE A 106 37.53 25.74 8.53
CA PHE A 106 36.60 25.13 7.58
C PHE A 106 37.30 24.06 6.73
N LYS A 107 38.53 24.32 6.26
CA LYS A 107 39.33 23.35 5.50
C LYS A 107 39.66 22.11 6.33
N GLU A 108 40.01 22.29 7.61
CA GLU A 108 40.23 21.17 8.54
C GLU A 108 38.94 20.35 8.75
N LEU A 109 37.82 21.04 9.01
CA LEU A 109 36.52 20.41 9.22
C LEU A 109 36.06 19.63 7.97
N ASN A 110 36.25 20.17 6.77
CA ASN A 110 35.92 19.48 5.52
C ASN A 110 36.84 18.26 5.27
N ALA A 111 38.09 18.30 5.71
CA ALA A 111 38.95 17.11 5.68
C ALA A 111 38.45 16.02 6.66
N ILE A 112 37.96 16.42 7.83
CA ILE A 112 37.35 15.51 8.82
C ILE A 112 36.06 14.89 8.27
N ARG A 113 35.21 15.67 7.61
CA ARG A 113 34.00 15.20 6.90
C ARG A 113 34.31 13.99 6.03
N HIS A 114 35.30 14.11 5.13
CA HIS A 114 35.68 13.01 4.23
C HIS A 114 36.24 11.80 4.97
N LYS A 115 37.04 12.02 6.04
CA LYS A 115 37.58 10.92 6.86
C LYS A 115 36.47 10.13 7.56
N LEU A 116 35.51 10.83 8.17
CA LEU A 116 34.42 10.19 8.90
C LEU A 116 33.45 9.47 7.95
N GLU A 117 33.11 10.07 6.82
CA GLU A 117 32.28 9.42 5.80
C GLU A 117 32.97 8.18 5.22
N ALA A 118 34.29 8.24 4.96
CA ALA A 118 35.06 7.08 4.49
C ALA A 118 35.17 5.97 5.56
N HIS A 119 35.30 6.34 6.84
CA HIS A 119 35.46 5.39 7.94
C HIS A 119 34.16 4.67 8.28
N TYR A 120 33.09 5.42 8.52
CA TYR A 120 31.76 4.87 8.85
C TYR A 120 31.01 4.39 7.61
N LYS A 121 31.52 4.73 6.42
CA LYS A 121 30.92 4.45 5.11
C LYS A 121 29.50 4.98 4.96
N ASP A 122 29.10 5.98 5.71
CA ASP A 122 27.74 6.53 5.69
C ASP A 122 27.72 8.00 6.06
N MET A 123 26.64 8.71 5.69
CA MET A 123 26.47 10.12 5.99
C MET A 123 26.50 10.36 7.50
N GLN A 124 27.35 11.28 7.94
CA GLN A 124 27.52 11.60 9.35
C GLN A 124 26.86 12.92 9.71
N ASP A 125 26.18 12.93 10.85
CA ASP A 125 25.75 14.10 11.61
C ASP A 125 26.80 14.34 12.71
N MET A 126 27.39 15.52 12.70
CA MET A 126 28.60 15.87 13.45
C MET A 126 28.37 17.17 14.24
N GLU A 127 28.84 17.17 15.48
CA GLU A 127 28.84 18.37 16.32
C GLU A 127 30.29 18.77 16.59
N PHE A 128 30.58 20.07 16.45
CA PHE A 128 31.94 20.60 16.62
C PHE A 128 31.95 21.91 17.39
N THR A 129 33.12 22.23 17.96
CA THR A 129 33.39 23.51 18.60
C THR A 129 34.78 23.99 18.21
N VAL A 130 34.90 25.28 17.94
CA VAL A 130 36.15 25.97 17.70
C VAL A 130 36.44 26.84 18.92
N GLN A 131 37.53 26.56 19.59
CA GLN A 131 38.00 27.36 20.73
C GLN A 131 39.34 27.98 20.34
N GLN A 132 39.35 29.31 20.15
CA GLN A 132 40.54 30.09 19.79
C GLN A 132 41.27 29.49 18.59
N HIS A 133 40.57 29.42 17.45
CA HIS A 133 41.02 28.80 16.19
C HIS A 133 41.33 27.29 16.22
N ARG A 134 41.17 26.60 17.35
CA ARG A 134 41.36 25.14 17.44
C ARG A 134 40.03 24.40 17.30
N LEU A 135 39.94 23.53 16.30
CA LEU A 135 38.78 22.67 16.07
C LEU A 135 38.74 21.47 17.03
N TRP A 136 37.55 21.18 17.55
CA TRP A 136 37.24 20.01 18.37
C TRP A 136 35.97 19.35 17.86
N MET A 137 36.06 18.05 17.55
CA MET A 137 34.88 17.23 17.24
C MET A 137 34.31 16.67 18.55
N LEU A 138 33.02 16.91 18.79
CA LEU A 138 32.34 16.54 20.03
C LEU A 138 31.52 15.27 19.86
N GLN A 139 30.82 15.16 18.75
CA GLN A 139 29.95 14.03 18.45
C GLN A 139 30.00 13.72 16.95
N THR A 140 29.87 12.43 16.61
CA THR A 140 29.52 11.98 15.28
C THR A 140 28.56 10.81 15.40
N ARG A 141 27.59 10.74 14.51
CA ARG A 141 26.66 9.62 14.40
C ARG A 141 26.17 9.50 12.97
N THR A 142 25.60 8.36 12.63
CA THR A 142 24.83 8.22 11.39
C THR A 142 23.71 9.26 11.34
N GLY A 143 23.73 10.12 10.33
CA GLY A 143 22.76 11.21 10.23
C GLY A 143 21.37 10.71 9.88
N LYS A 144 20.36 11.21 10.61
CA LYS A 144 18.96 11.05 10.22
C LYS A 144 18.69 11.82 8.94
N ARG A 145 17.86 11.28 8.07
CA ARG A 145 17.64 11.80 6.72
C ARG A 145 16.27 11.40 6.19
N THR A 146 15.79 12.10 5.16
CA THR A 146 14.55 11.75 4.47
C THR A 146 14.74 10.48 3.63
N THR A 147 13.65 9.82 3.23
CA THR A 147 13.72 8.67 2.32
C THR A 147 14.40 9.04 1.00
N LYS A 148 14.08 10.22 0.45
CA LYS A 148 14.71 10.75 -0.77
C LYS A 148 16.22 10.89 -0.59
N ALA A 149 16.66 11.48 0.53
CA ALA A 149 18.08 11.62 0.83
C ALA A 149 18.76 10.27 1.05
N ALA A 150 18.11 9.33 1.76
CA ALA A 150 18.64 7.99 1.99
C ALA A 150 18.92 7.26 0.67
N LEU A 151 17.96 7.30 -0.26
CA LEU A 151 18.06 6.69 -1.58
C LEU A 151 19.23 7.29 -2.38
N LYS A 152 19.27 8.62 -2.50
CA LYS A 152 20.32 9.32 -3.23
C LYS A 152 21.71 9.04 -2.64
N ILE A 153 21.84 9.14 -1.32
CA ILE A 153 23.11 8.89 -0.62
C ILE A 153 23.58 7.45 -0.84
N ALA A 154 22.69 6.46 -0.70
CA ALA A 154 23.05 5.05 -0.88
C ALA A 154 23.51 4.77 -2.32
N VAL A 155 22.82 5.33 -3.32
CA VAL A 155 23.18 5.17 -4.72
C VAL A 155 24.49 5.88 -5.05
N ASP A 156 24.68 7.12 -4.60
CA ASP A 156 25.91 7.89 -4.83
C ASP A 156 27.11 7.22 -4.16
N MET A 157 27.00 6.78 -2.91
CA MET A 157 28.08 6.05 -2.22
C MET A 157 28.45 4.74 -2.91
N ALA A 158 27.49 4.04 -3.51
CA ALA A 158 27.76 2.84 -4.29
C ALA A 158 28.45 3.16 -5.63
N ARG A 159 28.06 4.26 -6.29
CA ARG A 159 28.73 4.76 -7.52
C ARG A 159 30.15 5.24 -7.24
N GLU A 160 30.37 5.89 -6.10
CA GLU A 160 31.67 6.33 -5.60
C GLU A 160 32.58 5.17 -5.15
N GLY A 161 32.04 3.95 -5.04
CA GLY A 161 32.78 2.76 -4.60
C GLY A 161 33.02 2.68 -3.09
N LEU A 162 32.36 3.53 -2.29
CA LEU A 162 32.47 3.53 -0.83
C LEU A 162 31.75 2.33 -0.20
N ILE A 163 30.63 1.93 -0.82
CA ILE A 163 29.83 0.76 -0.43
C ILE A 163 29.50 -0.10 -1.65
N THR A 164 29.14 -1.35 -1.40
CA THR A 164 28.61 -2.27 -2.41
C THR A 164 27.14 -1.99 -2.69
N ARG A 165 26.64 -2.43 -3.86
CA ARG A 165 25.20 -2.36 -4.20
C ARG A 165 24.32 -3.08 -3.16
N LYS A 166 24.81 -4.20 -2.60
CA LYS A 166 24.10 -4.97 -1.57
C LYS A 166 23.98 -4.17 -0.26
N GLU A 167 25.04 -3.47 0.14
CA GLU A 167 25.00 -2.58 1.30
C GLU A 167 24.08 -1.38 1.06
N ALA A 168 24.07 -0.81 -0.15
CA ALA A 168 23.16 0.28 -0.51
C ALA A 168 21.68 -0.13 -0.34
N ILE A 169 21.30 -1.32 -0.84
CA ILE A 169 19.96 -1.87 -0.68
C ILE A 169 19.62 -2.07 0.81
N GLY A 170 20.52 -2.68 1.57
CA GLY A 170 20.30 -2.98 2.99
C GLY A 170 20.18 -1.76 3.91
N ARG A 171 20.51 -0.56 3.42
CA ARG A 171 20.40 0.70 4.17
C ARG A 171 19.06 1.40 4.01
N ILE A 172 18.27 0.98 3.03
CA ILE A 172 16.96 1.56 2.79
C ILE A 172 15.95 0.75 3.58
N ASP A 173 15.21 1.41 4.46
CA ASP A 173 14.06 0.82 5.12
C ASP A 173 12.95 0.59 4.06
N PRO A 174 12.51 -0.66 3.82
CA PRO A 174 11.45 -0.93 2.85
C PRO A 174 10.16 -0.17 3.13
N ALA A 175 9.81 0.05 4.40
CA ALA A 175 8.60 0.79 4.77
C ALA A 175 8.69 2.26 4.38
N ALA A 176 9.90 2.82 4.30
CA ALA A 176 10.10 4.20 3.88
C ALA A 176 9.87 4.40 2.37
N LEU A 177 10.06 3.36 1.54
CA LEU A 177 9.83 3.43 0.09
C LEU A 177 8.37 3.68 -0.27
N ASP A 178 7.44 3.25 0.59
CA ASP A 178 6.00 3.48 0.42
C ASP A 178 5.67 4.97 0.25
N GLN A 179 6.38 5.84 0.98
CA GLN A 179 6.23 7.30 0.86
C GLN A 179 6.59 7.85 -0.53
N LEU A 180 7.38 7.10 -1.31
CA LEU A 180 7.78 7.48 -2.67
C LEU A 180 6.81 6.94 -3.73
N LEU A 181 5.85 6.09 -3.37
CA LEU A 181 4.91 5.48 -4.31
C LEU A 181 3.59 6.25 -4.41
N HIS A 182 3.25 7.02 -3.37
CA HIS A 182 1.99 7.75 -3.30
C HIS A 182 2.15 9.26 -3.49
N PRO A 183 1.17 9.96 -4.08
CA PRO A 183 1.12 11.42 -4.03
C PRO A 183 1.28 11.91 -2.60
N THR A 184 2.14 12.90 -2.39
CA THR A 184 2.34 13.54 -1.06
C THR A 184 1.87 14.99 -1.12
N LEU A 185 1.51 15.56 0.03
CA LEU A 185 1.15 16.97 0.10
C LEU A 185 2.38 17.84 -0.21
N ASP A 186 2.20 18.88 -1.02
CA ASP A 186 3.25 19.88 -1.25
C ASP A 186 3.59 20.57 0.08
N PRO A 187 4.84 20.49 0.57
CA PRO A 187 5.26 21.12 1.82
C PRO A 187 5.05 22.64 1.84
N LYS A 188 4.94 23.29 0.67
CA LYS A 188 4.72 24.72 0.53
C LYS A 188 3.24 25.12 0.49
N ALA A 189 2.33 24.15 0.38
CA ALA A 189 0.91 24.43 0.30
C ALA A 189 0.35 24.83 1.68
N ALA A 190 -0.51 25.86 1.69
CA ALA A 190 -1.26 26.21 2.88
C ALA A 190 -2.22 25.06 3.25
N ARG A 191 -2.19 24.65 4.51
CA ARG A 191 -2.98 23.51 5.00
C ARG A 191 -3.65 23.86 6.33
N GLN A 192 -4.94 23.57 6.43
CA GLN A 192 -5.73 23.74 7.65
C GLN A 192 -6.20 22.36 8.12
N MET A 193 -5.49 21.77 9.09
CA MET A 193 -5.84 20.46 9.64
C MET A 193 -7.14 20.57 10.43
N ILE A 194 -8.07 19.67 10.16
CA ILE A 194 -9.39 19.62 10.82
C ILE A 194 -9.58 18.37 11.67
N ALA A 195 -8.90 17.27 11.37
CA ALA A 195 -9.00 16.03 12.12
C ALA A 195 -7.74 15.16 11.97
N ARG A 196 -7.60 14.18 12.86
CA ARG A 196 -6.62 13.11 12.74
C ARG A 196 -7.24 11.76 13.08
N GLY A 197 -6.95 10.76 12.27
CA GLY A 197 -7.30 9.36 12.49
C GLY A 197 -6.07 8.47 12.38
N LEU A 198 -6.31 7.18 12.11
CA LEU A 198 -5.28 6.19 11.85
C LEU A 198 -4.86 6.24 10.38
N PRO A 199 -3.55 6.20 10.07
CA PRO A 199 -3.03 6.14 8.70
C PRO A 199 -3.26 4.75 8.09
N ALA A 200 -4.49 4.49 7.62
CA ALA A 200 -4.95 3.15 7.24
C ALA A 200 -4.40 2.70 5.88
N SER A 201 -4.30 3.63 4.93
CA SER A 201 -3.70 3.41 3.61
C SER A 201 -2.98 4.68 3.17
N PRO A 202 -1.70 4.60 2.77
CA PRO A 202 -0.83 5.74 2.47
C PRO A 202 -1.29 6.59 1.27
N GLY A 203 -0.76 7.82 1.20
CA GLY A 203 -0.94 8.76 0.10
C GLY A 203 -1.84 9.95 0.42
N ALA A 204 -1.83 10.94 -0.48
CA ALA A 204 -2.58 12.18 -0.34
C ALA A 204 -3.60 12.35 -1.46
N ALA A 205 -4.84 12.68 -1.10
CA ALA A 205 -5.93 12.88 -2.05
C ALA A 205 -6.85 14.03 -1.64
N SER A 206 -7.17 14.88 -2.62
CA SER A 206 -8.17 15.94 -2.50
C SER A 206 -9.43 15.58 -3.29
N GLY A 207 -10.60 15.86 -2.72
CA GLY A 207 -11.87 15.68 -3.43
C GLY A 207 -13.06 16.21 -2.66
N LYS A 208 -14.21 16.22 -3.33
CA LYS A 208 -15.49 16.63 -2.74
C LYS A 208 -16.05 15.54 -1.84
N VAL A 209 -16.55 15.91 -0.68
CA VAL A 209 -17.14 14.99 0.29
C VAL A 209 -18.44 14.42 -0.23
N VAL A 210 -18.58 13.10 -0.18
CA VAL A 210 -19.82 12.35 -0.42
C VAL A 210 -20.04 11.34 0.72
N PHE A 211 -21.30 11.06 1.05
CA PHE A 211 -21.67 10.23 2.21
C PHE A 211 -22.24 8.85 1.84
N SER A 212 -22.40 8.56 0.56
CA SER A 212 -22.86 7.26 0.06
C SER A 212 -22.02 6.79 -1.12
N ALA A 213 -21.91 5.46 -1.28
CA ALA A 213 -21.18 4.85 -2.39
C ALA A 213 -21.84 5.18 -3.74
N GLU A 214 -23.17 5.16 -3.80
CA GLU A 214 -23.96 5.54 -4.99
C GLU A 214 -23.71 6.99 -5.41
N ASP A 215 -23.62 7.91 -4.46
CA ASP A 215 -23.30 9.31 -4.74
C ASP A 215 -21.87 9.44 -5.26
N ALA A 216 -20.91 8.69 -4.71
CA ALA A 216 -19.54 8.65 -5.21
C ALA A 216 -19.49 8.19 -6.68
N GLU A 217 -20.16 7.08 -7.01
CA GLU A 217 -20.25 6.56 -8.38
C GLU A 217 -20.92 7.53 -9.33
N ARG A 218 -22.07 8.07 -8.93
CA ARG A 218 -22.84 9.01 -9.76
C ARG A 218 -22.06 10.29 -10.02
N TRP A 219 -21.39 10.85 -9.02
CA TRP A 219 -20.64 12.09 -9.18
C TRP A 219 -19.39 11.90 -10.04
N VAL A 220 -18.71 10.77 -9.90
CA VAL A 220 -17.56 10.44 -10.77
C VAL A 220 -18.03 10.17 -12.20
N LYS A 221 -19.07 9.37 -12.40
CA LYS A 221 -19.58 8.97 -13.72
C LYS A 221 -20.22 10.13 -14.47
N ASP A 222 -21.16 10.84 -13.84
CA ASP A 222 -21.99 11.84 -14.52
C ASP A 222 -21.35 13.23 -14.52
N ARG A 223 -20.61 13.56 -13.46
CA ARG A 223 -20.03 14.90 -13.26
C ARG A 223 -18.51 14.96 -13.45
N LYS A 224 -17.84 13.81 -13.55
CA LYS A 224 -16.37 13.69 -13.63
C LYS A 224 -15.66 14.40 -12.47
N GLU A 225 -16.27 14.40 -11.30
CA GLU A 225 -15.71 15.04 -10.11
C GLU A 225 -14.86 14.08 -9.29
N LYS A 226 -13.79 14.61 -8.68
CA LYS A 226 -12.99 13.88 -7.70
C LYS A 226 -13.71 13.90 -6.36
N VAL A 227 -13.94 12.72 -5.76
CA VAL A 227 -14.72 12.58 -4.52
C VAL A 227 -13.92 11.92 -3.40
N ILE A 228 -14.27 12.25 -2.16
CA ILE A 228 -13.81 11.60 -0.93
C ILE A 228 -15.02 10.96 -0.25
N LEU A 229 -14.98 9.64 -0.10
CA LEU A 229 -16.07 8.89 0.53
C LEU A 229 -15.93 8.96 2.05
N VAL A 230 -16.92 9.57 2.71
CA VAL A 230 -16.97 9.70 4.17
C VAL A 230 -18.07 8.79 4.72
N ARG A 231 -17.68 7.86 5.59
CA ARG A 231 -18.61 6.88 6.20
C ARG A 231 -18.36 6.76 7.70
N VAL A 232 -19.33 6.22 8.44
CA VAL A 232 -19.08 5.80 9.84
C VAL A 232 -18.16 4.59 9.83
N GLU A 233 -18.53 3.60 9.02
CA GLU A 233 -17.79 2.39 8.69
C GLU A 233 -18.17 1.99 7.26
N THR A 234 -17.33 1.21 6.57
CA THR A 234 -17.65 0.68 5.23
C THR A 234 -18.00 -0.80 5.30
N SER A 235 -18.78 -1.25 4.32
CA SER A 235 -19.23 -2.62 4.13
C SER A 235 -18.95 -3.09 2.69
N PRO A 236 -19.10 -4.39 2.35
CA PRO A 236 -18.92 -4.87 0.97
C PRO A 236 -19.79 -4.16 -0.07
N GLU A 237 -20.96 -3.65 0.32
CA GLU A 237 -21.86 -2.89 -0.55
C GLU A 237 -21.25 -1.54 -0.97
N ASP A 238 -20.31 -1.00 -0.18
CA ASP A 238 -19.66 0.29 -0.45
C ASP A 238 -18.51 0.17 -1.47
N ILE A 239 -18.13 -1.04 -1.91
CA ILE A 239 -16.94 -1.30 -2.76
C ILE A 239 -16.95 -0.47 -4.04
N GLY A 240 -18.09 -0.37 -4.72
CA GLY A 240 -18.20 0.41 -5.96
C GLY A 240 -17.85 1.89 -5.76
N GLY A 241 -18.39 2.49 -4.70
CA GLY A 241 -18.08 3.87 -4.29
C GLY A 241 -16.65 4.05 -3.78
N MET A 242 -16.11 3.06 -3.06
CA MET A 242 -14.72 3.05 -2.58
C MET A 242 -13.73 3.03 -3.74
N HIS A 243 -14.02 2.26 -4.79
CA HIS A 243 -13.16 2.12 -5.96
C HIS A 243 -13.05 3.41 -6.78
N VAL A 244 -14.14 4.16 -6.90
CA VAL A 244 -14.16 5.42 -7.67
C VAL A 244 -13.68 6.63 -6.86
N ALA A 245 -13.69 6.54 -5.53
CA ALA A 245 -13.26 7.62 -4.65
C ALA A 245 -11.74 7.82 -4.69
N GLN A 246 -11.31 9.08 -4.58
CA GLN A 246 -9.89 9.43 -4.49
C GLN A 246 -9.32 9.15 -3.10
N GLY A 247 -10.17 9.05 -2.08
CA GLY A 247 -9.78 8.82 -0.70
C GLY A 247 -10.98 8.42 0.14
N ILE A 248 -10.70 7.73 1.25
CA ILE A 248 -11.73 7.17 2.13
C ILE A 248 -11.48 7.66 3.55
N LEU A 249 -12.54 8.16 4.19
CA LEU A 249 -12.51 8.62 5.57
C LEU A 249 -13.57 7.88 6.37
N THR A 250 -13.15 7.20 7.44
CA THR A 250 -14.08 6.54 8.37
C THR A 250 -13.92 7.06 9.79
N THR A 251 -15.03 7.22 10.50
CA THR A 251 -15.01 7.67 11.90
C THR A 251 -14.79 6.53 12.88
N ARG A 252 -15.09 5.30 12.47
CA ARG A 252 -14.83 4.04 13.18
C ARG A 252 -14.01 3.09 12.32
N GLY A 253 -13.37 2.13 12.98
CA GLY A 253 -12.55 1.12 12.33
C GLY A 253 -11.05 1.31 12.61
N GLY A 254 -10.34 0.19 12.74
CA GLY A 254 -8.89 0.17 12.94
C GLY A 254 -8.11 -0.08 11.64
N MET A 255 -6.81 -0.32 11.78
CA MET A 255 -5.89 -0.64 10.67
C MET A 255 -6.26 -1.92 9.89
N THR A 256 -7.09 -2.79 10.46
CA THR A 256 -7.58 -4.04 9.86
C THR A 256 -9.07 -4.00 9.51
N SER A 257 -9.70 -2.82 9.58
CA SER A 257 -11.11 -2.65 9.19
C SER A 257 -11.31 -2.88 7.69
N HIS A 258 -12.56 -3.17 7.29
CA HIS A 258 -12.94 -3.32 5.88
C HIS A 258 -12.43 -2.16 5.02
N ALA A 259 -12.62 -0.92 5.47
CA ALA A 259 -12.09 0.28 4.81
C ALA A 259 -10.56 0.26 4.63
N ALA A 260 -9.83 -0.12 5.67
CA ALA A 260 -8.36 -0.14 5.64
C ALA A 260 -7.79 -1.22 4.72
N VAL A 261 -8.38 -2.42 4.75
CA VAL A 261 -7.93 -3.57 3.95
C VAL A 261 -8.21 -3.32 2.47
N VAL A 262 -9.43 -2.89 2.13
CA VAL A 262 -9.84 -2.63 0.74
C VAL A 262 -9.08 -1.43 0.17
N ALA A 263 -8.97 -0.32 0.91
CA ALA A 263 -8.26 0.87 0.43
C ALA A 263 -6.78 0.60 0.17
N ARG A 264 -6.13 -0.21 1.02
CA ARG A 264 -4.74 -0.62 0.82
C ARG A 264 -4.57 -1.52 -0.40
N GLY A 265 -5.52 -2.44 -0.63
CA GLY A 265 -5.55 -3.25 -1.84
C GLY A 265 -5.69 -2.43 -3.12
N MET A 266 -6.44 -1.32 -3.06
CA MET A 266 -6.66 -0.40 -4.18
C MET A 266 -5.60 0.70 -4.30
N GLY A 267 -4.70 0.85 -3.33
CA GLY A 267 -3.74 1.96 -3.27
C GLY A 267 -4.41 3.33 -3.04
N THR A 268 -5.63 3.35 -2.53
CA THR A 268 -6.41 4.56 -2.27
C THR A 268 -6.09 5.11 -0.88
N PRO A 269 -5.75 6.40 -0.72
CA PRO A 269 -5.54 7.04 0.58
C PRO A 269 -6.72 6.81 1.54
N CYS A 270 -6.43 6.32 2.74
CA CYS A 270 -7.47 6.03 3.73
C CYS A 270 -7.05 6.50 5.12
N VAL A 271 -7.93 7.27 5.74
CA VAL A 271 -7.84 7.66 7.15
C VAL A 271 -8.99 6.96 7.89
N ALA A 272 -8.65 5.99 8.74
CA ALA A 272 -9.65 5.21 9.47
C ALA A 272 -9.75 5.63 10.94
N GLY A 273 -10.91 5.43 11.55
CA GLY A 273 -11.09 5.68 12.98
C GLY A 273 -10.85 7.13 13.41
N ALA A 274 -11.22 8.10 12.57
CA ALA A 274 -11.19 9.53 12.91
C ALA A 274 -12.32 9.87 13.90
N GLY A 275 -12.19 9.43 15.15
CA GLY A 275 -13.25 9.49 16.17
C GLY A 275 -13.70 10.90 16.57
N ASP A 276 -12.89 11.92 16.29
CA ASP A 276 -13.24 13.34 16.51
C ASP A 276 -14.30 13.85 15.51
N ILE A 277 -14.50 13.13 14.40
CA ILE A 277 -15.47 13.46 13.37
C ILE A 277 -16.83 12.83 13.71
N ARG A 278 -17.88 13.65 13.76
CA ARG A 278 -19.26 13.19 13.89
C ARG A 278 -19.99 13.35 12.57
N VAL A 279 -20.32 12.22 11.93
CA VAL A 279 -21.05 12.18 10.66
C VAL A 279 -22.55 12.10 10.92
N ASP A 280 -23.31 12.94 10.23
CA ASP A 280 -24.77 12.89 10.14
C ASP A 280 -25.16 12.52 8.71
N MET A 281 -25.56 11.27 8.51
CA MET A 281 -25.89 10.71 7.20
C MET A 281 -27.18 11.28 6.63
N VAL A 282 -28.12 11.72 7.49
CA VAL A 282 -29.41 12.28 7.07
C VAL A 282 -29.23 13.72 6.61
N ALA A 283 -28.50 14.52 7.39
CA ALA A 283 -28.17 15.89 7.02
C ALA A 283 -27.08 15.99 5.95
N ARG A 284 -26.39 14.89 5.62
CA ARG A 284 -25.24 14.83 4.70
C ARG A 284 -24.16 15.86 5.08
N THR A 285 -23.80 15.85 6.35
CA THR A 285 -22.74 16.71 6.90
C THR A 285 -21.90 15.96 7.91
N PHE A 286 -20.66 16.40 8.13
CA PHE A 286 -19.90 16.00 9.31
C PHE A 286 -19.39 17.21 10.07
N LYS A 287 -19.19 17.03 11.38
CA LYS A 287 -18.71 18.08 12.29
C LYS A 287 -17.41 17.67 12.95
N VAL A 288 -16.45 18.58 13.00
CA VAL A 288 -15.18 18.41 13.72
C VAL A 288 -14.66 19.75 14.22
N ALA A 289 -14.23 19.82 15.48
CA ALA A 289 -13.65 21.02 16.10
C ALA A 289 -14.41 22.35 15.88
N GLY A 290 -15.76 22.29 15.77
CA GLY A 290 -16.61 23.47 15.52
C GLY A 290 -16.79 23.83 14.04
N THR A 291 -16.10 23.16 13.12
CA THR A 291 -16.30 23.27 11.67
C THR A 291 -17.35 22.26 11.19
N VAL A 292 -18.23 22.70 10.29
CA VAL A 292 -19.23 21.85 9.63
C VAL A 292 -18.85 21.72 8.16
N VAL A 293 -18.64 20.50 7.70
CA VAL A 293 -18.34 20.17 6.30
C VAL A 293 -19.56 19.49 5.70
N LYS A 294 -19.99 19.97 4.53
CA LYS A 294 -21.19 19.52 3.83
C LYS A 294 -20.83 18.65 2.63
N GLU A 295 -21.81 17.92 2.12
CA GLU A 295 -21.68 17.23 0.85
C GLU A 295 -21.29 18.21 -0.26
N GLY A 296 -20.28 17.86 -1.04
CA GLY A 296 -19.71 18.71 -2.09
C GLY A 296 -18.59 19.66 -1.64
N ASP A 297 -18.39 19.86 -0.33
CA ASP A 297 -17.23 20.61 0.16
C ASP A 297 -15.95 19.82 -0.11
N VAL A 298 -14.85 20.52 -0.38
CA VAL A 298 -13.58 19.88 -0.67
C VAL A 298 -12.78 19.65 0.61
N ILE A 299 -12.27 18.44 0.77
CA ILE A 299 -11.30 18.09 1.80
C ILE A 299 -10.09 17.40 1.19
N THR A 300 -9.00 17.37 1.94
CA THR A 300 -7.81 16.61 1.60
C THR A 300 -7.49 15.62 2.71
N LEU A 301 -7.16 14.39 2.33
CA LEU A 301 -6.68 13.35 3.23
C LEU A 301 -5.21 13.10 2.98
N ASP A 302 -4.44 12.94 4.05
CA ASP A 302 -3.11 12.32 4.05
C ASP A 302 -3.18 11.01 4.83
N GLY A 303 -3.35 9.93 4.08
CA GLY A 303 -3.44 8.58 4.61
C GLY A 303 -2.09 8.03 5.12
N GLY A 304 -0.97 8.70 4.85
CA GLY A 304 0.34 8.34 5.41
C GLY A 304 0.52 8.82 6.85
N THR A 305 0.00 10.01 7.18
CA THR A 305 0.07 10.60 8.54
C THR A 305 -1.22 10.44 9.34
N GLY A 306 -2.31 10.09 8.66
CA GLY A 306 -3.66 9.99 9.23
C GLY A 306 -4.34 11.35 9.37
N GLU A 307 -3.86 12.38 8.68
CA GLU A 307 -4.33 13.76 8.82
C GLU A 307 -5.42 14.11 7.79
N CYS A 308 -6.38 14.93 8.20
CA CYS A 308 -7.44 15.44 7.34
C CYS A 308 -7.43 16.97 7.34
N PHE A 309 -7.53 17.58 6.17
CA PHE A 309 -7.44 19.03 5.95
C PHE A 309 -8.70 19.57 5.26
N LEU A 310 -9.07 20.80 5.61
CA LEU A 310 -10.13 21.53 4.92
C LEU A 310 -9.61 22.12 3.60
N GLY A 311 -10.42 22.01 2.54
CA GLY A 311 -10.06 22.49 1.21
C GLY A 311 -9.17 21.53 0.43
N ALA A 312 -8.83 21.92 -0.80
CA ALA A 312 -7.86 21.23 -1.63
C ALA A 312 -6.44 21.66 -1.24
N VAL A 313 -5.58 20.69 -0.92
CA VAL A 313 -4.15 20.92 -0.72
C VAL A 313 -3.42 20.35 -1.93
N ALA A 314 -2.51 21.12 -2.51
CA ALA A 314 -1.75 20.69 -3.67
C ALA A 314 -0.93 19.43 -3.35
N THR A 315 -0.95 18.46 -4.25
CA THR A 315 -0.18 17.21 -4.13
C THR A 315 0.94 17.18 -5.17
N ILE A 316 2.09 16.63 -4.79
CA ILE A 316 3.20 16.34 -5.69
C ILE A 316 3.18 14.84 -5.96
N GLN A 317 3.17 14.46 -7.24
CA GLN A 317 3.37 13.08 -7.64
C GLN A 317 4.87 12.78 -7.58
N PRO A 318 5.31 11.77 -6.82
CA PRO A 318 6.71 11.40 -6.80
C PRO A 318 7.14 10.94 -8.20
N GLU A 319 8.27 11.43 -8.68
CA GLU A 319 8.91 10.86 -9.86
C GLU A 319 9.65 9.58 -9.45
N LEU A 320 9.24 8.43 -9.98
CA LEU A 320 9.89 7.13 -9.80
C LEU A 320 11.12 6.98 -10.71
N THR A 321 11.86 8.06 -10.91
CA THR A 321 12.99 8.14 -11.85
C THR A 321 14.31 8.35 -11.09
N GLY A 322 15.44 8.22 -11.80
CA GLY A 322 16.76 8.47 -11.24
C GLY A 322 17.24 7.40 -10.26
N ASP A 323 17.52 7.81 -9.01
CA ASP A 323 18.16 6.95 -8.01
C ASP A 323 17.22 5.83 -7.54
N PHE A 324 15.89 6.02 -7.59
CA PHE A 324 14.91 4.97 -7.26
C PHE A 324 14.99 3.82 -8.25
N ALA A 325 14.91 4.13 -9.55
CA ALA A 325 15.03 3.14 -10.62
C ALA A 325 16.38 2.41 -10.56
N THR A 326 17.47 3.16 -10.33
CA THR A 326 18.81 2.58 -10.17
C THR A 326 18.87 1.57 -9.01
N LEU A 327 18.27 1.91 -7.86
CA LEU A 327 18.21 1.00 -6.72
C LEU A 327 17.36 -0.23 -7.05
N MET A 328 16.19 -0.06 -7.66
CA MET A 328 15.31 -1.17 -8.03
C MET A 328 15.98 -2.13 -9.02
N GLU A 329 16.73 -1.62 -10.00
CA GLU A 329 17.55 -2.46 -10.89
C GLU A 329 18.55 -3.31 -10.10
N TRP A 330 19.19 -2.75 -9.07
CA TRP A 330 20.10 -3.52 -8.21
C TRP A 330 19.36 -4.56 -7.38
N VAL A 331 18.19 -4.21 -6.85
CA VAL A 331 17.33 -5.14 -6.10
C VAL A 331 16.95 -6.33 -7.00
N ASP A 332 16.54 -6.07 -8.23
CA ASP A 332 16.17 -7.09 -9.21
C ASP A 332 17.32 -8.05 -9.53
N THR A 333 18.58 -7.59 -9.47
CA THR A 333 19.74 -8.49 -9.70
C THR A 333 20.06 -9.42 -8.53
N ILE A 334 19.60 -9.11 -7.31
CA ILE A 334 19.94 -9.84 -6.09
C ILE A 334 18.77 -10.68 -5.58
N ARG A 335 17.53 -10.23 -5.80
CA ARG A 335 16.35 -10.96 -5.33
C ARG A 335 16.26 -12.31 -6.00
N THR A 336 15.87 -13.30 -5.20
CA THR A 336 15.57 -14.66 -5.68
C THR A 336 14.06 -14.89 -5.81
N LEU A 337 13.27 -14.20 -4.97
CA LEU A 337 11.82 -14.22 -5.06
C LEU A 337 11.36 -13.38 -6.25
N LYS A 338 10.39 -13.93 -6.97
CA LYS A 338 9.61 -13.18 -7.96
C LYS A 338 8.56 -12.33 -7.26
N VAL A 339 8.27 -11.16 -7.81
CA VAL A 339 7.24 -10.25 -7.28
C VAL A 339 6.09 -10.22 -8.27
N ARG A 340 4.95 -10.81 -7.89
CA ARG A 340 3.70 -10.76 -8.66
C ARG A 340 2.70 -9.88 -7.92
N ALA A 341 1.73 -9.34 -8.64
CA ALA A 341 0.70 -8.47 -8.07
C ALA A 341 -0.59 -9.22 -7.75
N ASN A 342 -1.34 -8.71 -6.79
CA ASN A 342 -2.76 -9.01 -6.66
C ASN A 342 -3.49 -7.95 -7.48
N ALA A 343 -4.11 -8.35 -8.59
CA ALA A 343 -4.74 -7.44 -9.52
C ALA A 343 -5.94 -8.12 -10.17
N GLU A 344 -7.05 -7.39 -10.21
CA GLU A 344 -8.36 -7.92 -10.59
C GLU A 344 -8.96 -7.14 -11.77
N THR A 345 -8.65 -5.85 -11.87
CA THR A 345 -9.08 -5.00 -12.99
C THR A 345 -7.95 -4.75 -14.00
N PRO A 346 -8.29 -4.40 -15.25
CA PRO A 346 -7.30 -3.97 -16.25
C PRO A 346 -6.41 -2.81 -15.76
N THR A 347 -6.99 -1.84 -15.04
CA THR A 347 -6.25 -0.71 -14.48
C THR A 347 -5.20 -1.17 -13.46
N ASP A 348 -5.60 -2.04 -12.52
CA ASP A 348 -4.68 -2.55 -11.49
C ASP A 348 -3.55 -3.36 -12.13
N ALA A 349 -3.88 -4.19 -13.12
CA ALA A 349 -2.90 -4.98 -13.86
C ALA A 349 -1.90 -4.08 -14.60
N ALA A 350 -2.37 -3.02 -15.27
CA ALA A 350 -1.51 -2.10 -16.00
C ALA A 350 -0.56 -1.36 -15.04
N THR A 351 -1.09 -0.86 -13.93
CA THR A 351 -0.30 -0.19 -12.88
C THR A 351 0.72 -1.14 -12.27
N ALA A 352 0.32 -2.36 -11.88
CA ALA A 352 1.23 -3.38 -11.37
C ALA A 352 2.39 -3.68 -12.33
N ARG A 353 2.10 -3.81 -13.63
CA ARG A 353 3.13 -4.03 -14.66
C ARG A 353 4.07 -2.83 -14.80
N GLN A 354 3.57 -1.59 -14.68
CA GLN A 354 4.41 -0.38 -14.70
C GLN A 354 5.38 -0.34 -13.51
N PHE A 355 4.98 -0.86 -12.35
CA PHE A 355 5.84 -1.00 -11.17
C PHE A 355 6.81 -2.20 -11.24
N GLY A 356 6.83 -2.96 -12.34
CA GLY A 356 7.74 -4.08 -12.53
C GLY A 356 7.22 -5.44 -12.03
N ALA A 357 5.91 -5.58 -11.77
CA ALA A 357 5.34 -6.87 -11.39
C ALA A 357 5.56 -7.92 -12.50
N GLU A 358 6.03 -9.09 -12.10
CA GLU A 358 6.39 -10.21 -12.98
C GLU A 358 5.19 -11.15 -13.24
N GLY A 359 3.98 -10.62 -13.18
CA GLY A 359 2.72 -11.35 -13.36
C GLY A 359 1.70 -11.06 -12.26
N ILE A 360 0.56 -11.73 -12.32
CA ILE A 360 -0.51 -11.62 -11.32
C ILE A 360 -0.52 -12.89 -10.49
N GLY A 361 -0.28 -12.81 -9.19
CA GLY A 361 -0.28 -13.96 -8.26
C GLY A 361 -1.65 -14.27 -7.68
N LEU A 362 -2.58 -13.31 -7.77
CA LEU A 362 -3.97 -13.47 -7.37
C LEU A 362 -4.87 -12.50 -8.13
N CYS A 363 -5.68 -13.05 -9.04
CA CYS A 363 -6.85 -12.39 -9.61
C CYS A 363 -8.11 -13.01 -8.99
N ARG A 364 -8.80 -12.24 -8.17
CA ARG A 364 -10.09 -12.60 -7.56
C ARG A 364 -11.21 -12.40 -8.57
N THR A 365 -11.91 -13.47 -8.91
CA THR A 365 -12.97 -13.43 -9.92
C THR A 365 -14.27 -12.81 -9.41
N GLU A 366 -14.38 -12.60 -8.11
CA GLU A 366 -15.64 -12.28 -7.45
C GLU A 366 -15.97 -10.81 -7.58
N HIS A 367 -14.94 -9.98 -7.63
CA HIS A 367 -15.07 -8.57 -7.94
C HIS A 367 -15.52 -8.33 -9.39
N MET A 368 -15.27 -9.29 -10.30
CA MET A 368 -15.78 -9.24 -11.67
C MET A 368 -17.31 -9.44 -11.73
N PHE A 369 -17.95 -9.90 -10.64
CA PHE A 369 -19.38 -10.16 -10.61
C PHE A 369 -20.23 -9.01 -10.06
N PHE A 370 -19.62 -8.04 -9.37
CA PHE A 370 -20.37 -6.97 -8.69
C PHE A 370 -20.90 -5.86 -9.60
N ALA A 371 -20.45 -5.78 -10.86
CA ALA A 371 -20.98 -4.78 -11.78
C ALA A 371 -22.51 -4.91 -11.93
N PRO A 372 -23.29 -3.80 -12.02
CA PRO A 372 -24.76 -3.82 -11.97
C PRO A 372 -25.45 -4.76 -12.97
N GLU A 373 -24.88 -4.91 -14.16
CA GLU A 373 -25.44 -5.81 -15.20
C GLU A 373 -25.12 -7.29 -14.92
N ARG A 374 -24.03 -7.56 -14.21
CA ARG A 374 -23.52 -8.91 -13.93
C ARG A 374 -24.12 -9.48 -12.65
N ILE A 375 -24.30 -8.65 -11.63
CA ILE A 375 -24.89 -9.06 -10.35
C ILE A 375 -26.30 -9.64 -10.53
N ILE A 376 -27.07 -9.14 -11.50
CA ILE A 376 -28.40 -9.68 -11.85
C ILE A 376 -28.30 -11.14 -12.31
N ALA A 377 -27.38 -11.46 -13.22
CA ALA A 377 -27.18 -12.82 -13.71
C ALA A 377 -26.66 -13.76 -12.60
N VAL A 378 -25.85 -13.26 -11.66
CA VAL A 378 -25.44 -14.03 -10.48
C VAL A 378 -26.62 -14.33 -9.56
N ARG A 379 -27.49 -13.33 -9.31
CA ARG A 379 -28.70 -13.50 -8.50
C ARG A 379 -29.68 -14.48 -9.14
N GLU A 380 -29.87 -14.42 -10.46
CA GLU A 380 -30.65 -15.41 -11.21
C GLU A 380 -30.09 -16.83 -11.03
N MET A 381 -28.76 -17.00 -11.10
CA MET A 381 -28.11 -18.28 -10.85
C MET A 381 -28.40 -18.79 -9.43
N ILE A 382 -28.31 -17.93 -8.42
CA ILE A 382 -28.54 -18.32 -7.01
C ILE A 382 -30.00 -18.72 -6.77
N LEU A 383 -30.95 -18.06 -7.45
CA LEU A 383 -32.38 -18.30 -7.28
C LEU A 383 -32.88 -19.54 -8.05
N ALA A 384 -32.17 -19.97 -9.10
CA ALA A 384 -32.55 -21.10 -9.94
C ALA A 384 -32.77 -22.39 -9.14
N SER A 385 -33.89 -23.07 -9.42
CA SER A 385 -34.29 -24.30 -8.72
C SER A 385 -33.57 -25.56 -9.18
N ASP A 386 -32.95 -25.54 -10.35
CA ASP A 386 -32.28 -26.69 -10.97
C ASP A 386 -30.97 -26.27 -11.69
N GLU A 387 -30.19 -27.28 -12.09
CA GLU A 387 -28.93 -27.08 -12.83
C GLU A 387 -29.16 -26.38 -14.17
N LYS A 388 -30.28 -26.67 -14.85
CA LYS A 388 -30.59 -26.09 -16.15
C LYS A 388 -30.76 -24.57 -16.07
N GLY A 389 -31.48 -24.09 -15.05
CA GLY A 389 -31.63 -22.67 -14.76
C GLY A 389 -30.30 -22.01 -14.39
N ARG A 390 -29.48 -22.67 -13.56
CA ARG A 390 -28.14 -22.17 -13.20
C ARG A 390 -27.25 -22.01 -14.42
N ARG A 391 -27.18 -23.01 -15.30
CA ARG A 391 -26.40 -22.95 -16.55
C ARG A 391 -26.88 -21.84 -17.48
N ALA A 392 -28.19 -21.60 -17.56
CA ALA A 392 -28.74 -20.50 -18.37
C ALA A 392 -28.31 -19.12 -17.85
N ALA A 393 -28.31 -18.92 -16.53
CA ALA A 393 -27.83 -17.69 -15.90
C ALA A 393 -26.30 -17.52 -16.07
N LEU A 394 -25.54 -18.60 -15.85
CA LEU A 394 -24.08 -18.63 -16.05
C LEU A 394 -23.68 -18.33 -17.51
N ALA A 395 -24.46 -18.76 -18.50
CA ALA A 395 -24.22 -18.43 -19.90
C ALA A 395 -24.30 -16.93 -20.20
N LYS A 396 -25.08 -16.16 -19.41
CA LYS A 396 -25.11 -14.69 -19.50
C LYS A 396 -23.83 -14.05 -18.95
N LEU A 397 -23.19 -14.69 -17.96
CA LEU A 397 -21.94 -14.20 -17.33
C LEU A 397 -20.69 -14.50 -18.16
N LEU A 398 -20.68 -15.62 -18.88
CA LEU A 398 -19.57 -16.07 -19.71
C LEU A 398 -18.95 -14.97 -20.61
N PRO A 399 -19.72 -14.21 -21.43
CA PRO A 399 -19.12 -13.20 -22.31
C PRO A 399 -18.44 -12.06 -21.55
N PHE A 400 -18.99 -11.65 -20.40
CA PHE A 400 -18.41 -10.59 -19.58
C PHE A 400 -17.08 -11.03 -18.98
N GLN A 401 -17.06 -12.20 -18.34
CA GLN A 401 -15.86 -12.72 -17.70
C GLN A 401 -14.77 -13.02 -18.73
N ARG A 402 -15.14 -13.55 -19.90
CA ARG A 402 -14.22 -13.77 -21.01
C ARG A 402 -13.57 -12.46 -21.46
N GLN A 403 -14.32 -11.36 -21.56
CA GLN A 403 -13.75 -10.06 -21.93
C GLN A 403 -12.77 -9.55 -20.88
N ASP A 404 -13.10 -9.64 -19.59
CA ASP A 404 -12.19 -9.20 -18.53
C ASP A 404 -10.85 -9.98 -18.57
N PHE A 405 -10.91 -11.30 -18.82
CA PHE A 405 -9.70 -12.11 -18.96
C PHE A 405 -8.93 -11.78 -20.24
N ILE A 406 -9.59 -11.46 -21.35
CA ILE A 406 -8.91 -10.98 -22.57
C ILE A 406 -8.10 -9.73 -22.24
N ASP A 407 -8.72 -8.75 -21.59
CA ASP A 407 -8.07 -7.49 -21.22
C ASP A 407 -6.89 -7.74 -20.27
N LEU A 408 -7.06 -8.58 -19.25
CA LEU A 408 -5.98 -8.95 -18.33
C LEU A 408 -4.82 -9.66 -19.04
N PHE A 409 -5.10 -10.63 -19.92
CA PHE A 409 -4.05 -11.37 -20.64
C PHE A 409 -3.31 -10.49 -21.66
N LEU A 410 -3.99 -9.54 -22.31
CA LEU A 410 -3.35 -8.55 -23.17
C LEU A 410 -2.40 -7.65 -22.36
N ILE A 411 -2.85 -7.20 -21.19
CA ILE A 411 -2.04 -6.34 -20.30
C ILE A 411 -0.87 -7.10 -19.69
N MET A 412 -1.03 -8.38 -19.38
CA MET A 412 0.01 -9.24 -18.78
C MET A 412 0.73 -10.11 -19.81
N GLN A 413 0.74 -9.70 -21.08
CA GLN A 413 1.31 -10.49 -22.15
C GLN A 413 2.77 -10.87 -21.87
N GLY A 414 3.05 -12.19 -21.89
CA GLY A 414 4.36 -12.79 -21.60
C GLY A 414 4.61 -13.07 -20.11
N LEU A 415 3.67 -12.77 -19.23
CA LEU A 415 3.75 -12.99 -17.79
C LEU A 415 2.63 -13.93 -17.31
N PRO A 416 2.85 -14.70 -16.23
CA PRO A 416 1.85 -15.60 -15.69
C PRO A 416 0.72 -14.84 -14.98
N VAL A 417 -0.50 -15.36 -15.09
CA VAL A 417 -1.69 -14.79 -14.45
C VAL A 417 -2.42 -15.89 -13.70
N THR A 418 -2.39 -15.82 -12.36
CA THR A 418 -3.08 -16.75 -11.46
C THR A 418 -4.48 -16.23 -11.19
N ILE A 419 -5.47 -17.03 -11.57
CA ILE A 419 -6.89 -16.69 -11.45
C ILE A 419 -7.49 -17.60 -10.39
N ARG A 420 -8.01 -17.01 -9.32
CA ARG A 420 -8.72 -17.73 -8.27
C ARG A 420 -10.19 -17.85 -8.64
N LEU A 421 -10.70 -19.07 -8.62
CA LEU A 421 -12.11 -19.34 -8.85
C LEU A 421 -12.96 -18.78 -7.69
N LEU A 422 -14.29 -18.74 -7.88
CA LEU A 422 -15.24 -18.12 -6.95
C LEU A 422 -15.09 -18.67 -5.52
N ASP A 423 -14.78 -17.79 -4.57
CA ASP A 423 -14.54 -18.10 -3.16
C ASP A 423 -15.68 -17.77 -2.18
N PRO A 424 -16.37 -16.61 -2.23
CA PRO A 424 -17.34 -16.21 -1.22
C PRO A 424 -18.61 -17.07 -1.29
N PRO A 425 -19.30 -17.22 -0.16
CA PRO A 425 -20.58 -17.90 -0.10
C PRO A 425 -21.65 -17.15 -0.89
N LEU A 426 -22.63 -17.89 -1.43
CA LEU A 426 -23.65 -17.32 -2.32
C LEU A 426 -24.52 -16.24 -1.65
N HIS A 427 -24.66 -16.27 -0.33
CA HIS A 427 -25.48 -15.28 0.39
C HIS A 427 -24.90 -13.85 0.32
N GLU A 428 -23.61 -13.68 0.03
CA GLU A 428 -23.00 -12.34 -0.14
C GLU A 428 -23.48 -11.61 -1.40
N PHE A 429 -24.03 -12.33 -2.38
CA PHE A 429 -24.58 -11.73 -3.61
C PHE A 429 -26.08 -11.44 -3.53
N LEU A 430 -26.74 -11.88 -2.46
CA LEU A 430 -28.16 -11.71 -2.27
C LEU A 430 -28.49 -10.41 -1.53
N PRO A 431 -29.62 -9.76 -1.87
CA PRO A 431 -30.01 -8.50 -1.24
C PRO A 431 -30.43 -8.70 0.22
N HIS A 432 -30.22 -7.66 1.04
CA HIS A 432 -30.55 -7.70 2.47
C HIS A 432 -31.78 -6.85 2.83
N THR A 433 -32.14 -5.86 2.01
CA THR A 433 -33.28 -4.99 2.27
C THR A 433 -34.55 -5.44 1.54
N ASP A 434 -35.73 -5.13 2.10
CA ASP A 434 -37.01 -5.49 1.49
C ASP A 434 -37.20 -4.87 0.08
N ALA A 435 -36.71 -3.64 -0.14
CA ALA A 435 -36.79 -2.96 -1.42
C ALA A 435 -35.93 -3.63 -2.50
N GLU A 436 -34.70 -4.00 -2.17
CA GLU A 436 -33.81 -4.72 -3.10
C GLU A 436 -34.31 -6.14 -3.36
N ILE A 437 -34.92 -6.80 -2.37
CA ILE A 437 -35.54 -8.11 -2.56
C ILE A 437 -36.64 -8.04 -3.62
N GLU A 438 -37.49 -7.01 -3.60
CA GLU A 438 -38.50 -6.79 -4.64
C GLU A 438 -37.88 -6.54 -6.01
N GLU A 439 -36.80 -5.75 -6.08
CA GLU A 439 -36.08 -5.48 -7.33
C GLU A 439 -35.48 -6.76 -7.92
N VAL A 440 -34.82 -7.58 -7.11
CA VAL A 440 -34.22 -8.85 -7.52
C VAL A 440 -35.30 -9.85 -7.94
N ALA A 441 -36.41 -9.92 -7.20
CA ALA A 441 -37.53 -10.78 -7.55
C ALA A 441 -38.10 -10.42 -8.94
N LYS A 442 -38.27 -9.11 -9.20
CA LYS A 442 -38.73 -8.61 -10.49
C LYS A 442 -37.73 -8.89 -11.62
N ALA A 443 -36.43 -8.69 -11.39
CA ALA A 443 -35.39 -8.94 -12.38
C ALA A 443 -35.25 -10.44 -12.72
N ALA A 444 -35.32 -11.31 -11.71
CA ALA A 444 -35.22 -12.76 -11.88
C ALA A 444 -36.55 -13.43 -12.29
N GLY A 445 -37.64 -12.68 -12.34
CA GLY A 445 -38.96 -13.21 -12.70
C GLY A 445 -39.54 -14.19 -11.67
N VAL A 446 -39.20 -14.01 -10.39
CA VAL A 446 -39.69 -14.84 -9.27
C VAL A 446 -40.45 -13.99 -8.24
N ASP A 447 -41.17 -14.63 -7.32
CA ASP A 447 -41.84 -13.93 -6.21
C ASP A 447 -40.81 -13.49 -5.15
N ALA A 448 -41.00 -12.31 -4.54
CA ALA A 448 -40.18 -11.81 -3.44
C ALA A 448 -40.10 -12.79 -2.26
N ALA A 449 -41.16 -13.58 -2.02
CA ALA A 449 -41.16 -14.64 -1.03
C ALA A 449 -40.12 -15.75 -1.32
N VAL A 450 -39.86 -16.05 -2.60
CA VAL A 450 -38.84 -17.03 -3.01
C VAL A 450 -37.44 -16.51 -2.70
N VAL A 451 -37.20 -15.22 -2.95
CA VAL A 451 -35.93 -14.56 -2.61
C VAL A 451 -35.71 -14.57 -1.10
N LYS A 452 -36.73 -14.21 -0.31
CA LYS A 452 -36.66 -14.28 1.17
C LYS A 452 -36.37 -15.69 1.68
N ALA A 453 -37.06 -16.69 1.13
CA ALA A 453 -36.83 -18.08 1.50
C ALA A 453 -35.40 -18.53 1.15
N ARG A 454 -34.86 -18.09 0.01
CA ARG A 454 -33.49 -18.39 -0.41
C ARG A 454 -32.46 -17.71 0.51
N ASN A 455 -32.68 -16.46 0.90
CA ASN A 455 -31.83 -15.75 1.87
C ASN A 455 -31.73 -16.52 3.19
N VAL A 456 -32.86 -16.99 3.72
CA VAL A 456 -32.88 -17.77 4.97
C VAL A 456 -32.19 -19.12 4.78
N ALA A 457 -32.37 -19.78 3.63
CA ALA A 457 -31.76 -21.08 3.36
C ALA A 457 -30.24 -21.03 3.19
N LEU A 458 -29.71 -19.92 2.66
CA LEU A 458 -28.27 -19.71 2.46
C LEU A 458 -27.61 -18.95 3.62
N TYR A 459 -28.37 -18.57 4.64
CA TYR A 459 -27.82 -17.92 5.82
C TYR A 459 -26.92 -18.88 6.60
N GLU A 460 -25.72 -18.41 6.93
CA GLU A 460 -24.75 -19.15 7.72
C GLU A 460 -24.35 -18.36 8.96
N SER A 461 -24.23 -19.04 10.10
CA SER A 461 -23.78 -18.38 11.34
C SER A 461 -22.30 -17.96 11.29
N ASN A 462 -21.48 -18.68 10.51
CA ASN A 462 -20.06 -18.38 10.32
C ASN A 462 -19.70 -18.48 8.82
N PRO A 463 -20.04 -17.46 8.01
CA PRO A 463 -19.79 -17.44 6.56
C PRO A 463 -18.35 -17.75 6.14
N MET A 464 -17.37 -17.33 6.96
CA MET A 464 -15.95 -17.56 6.73
C MET A 464 -15.62 -19.06 6.60
N LEU A 465 -16.30 -19.94 7.36
CA LEU A 465 -16.04 -21.38 7.37
C LEU A 465 -17.16 -22.20 6.69
N GLY A 466 -18.07 -21.53 6.00
CA GLY A 466 -19.30 -22.11 5.47
C GLY A 466 -19.18 -22.73 4.08
N HIS A 467 -20.27 -22.68 3.32
CA HIS A 467 -20.41 -23.26 2.00
C HIS A 467 -19.89 -22.32 0.91
N ARG A 468 -18.56 -22.33 0.78
CA ARG A 468 -17.81 -21.40 -0.06
C ARG A 468 -16.61 -22.09 -0.73
N GLY A 469 -15.92 -21.41 -1.64
CA GLY A 469 -14.72 -21.91 -2.33
C GLY A 469 -14.90 -23.28 -2.99
N CYS A 470 -13.92 -24.18 -2.85
CA CYS A 470 -13.97 -25.52 -3.46
C CYS A 470 -15.26 -26.31 -3.12
N ARG A 471 -15.85 -26.10 -1.94
CA ARG A 471 -17.07 -26.79 -1.50
C ARG A 471 -18.26 -26.38 -2.37
N LEU A 472 -18.32 -25.11 -2.73
CA LEU A 472 -19.32 -24.57 -3.64
C LEU A 472 -19.11 -25.13 -5.06
N GLY A 473 -17.87 -25.14 -5.53
CA GLY A 473 -17.51 -25.74 -6.82
C GLY A 473 -17.78 -27.24 -6.91
N ILE A 474 -17.76 -27.97 -5.79
CA ILE A 474 -18.10 -29.42 -5.74
C ILE A 474 -19.62 -29.62 -5.84
N THR A 475 -20.41 -28.81 -5.13
CA THR A 475 -21.88 -28.94 -5.13
C THR A 475 -22.53 -28.36 -6.39
N TYR A 476 -21.92 -27.33 -6.98
CA TYR A 476 -22.38 -26.69 -8.21
C TYR A 476 -21.21 -26.58 -9.23
N PRO A 477 -20.77 -27.71 -9.82
CA PRO A 477 -19.64 -27.75 -10.75
C PRO A 477 -19.77 -26.79 -11.92
N GLU A 478 -20.99 -26.52 -12.38
CA GLU A 478 -21.29 -25.62 -13.50
C GLU A 478 -20.72 -24.20 -13.30
N ILE A 479 -20.55 -23.73 -12.06
CA ILE A 479 -19.96 -22.43 -11.75
C ILE A 479 -18.49 -22.42 -12.19
N TYR A 480 -17.71 -23.39 -11.71
CA TYR A 480 -16.28 -23.50 -12.03
C TYR A 480 -16.07 -23.91 -13.50
N GLU A 481 -16.97 -24.70 -14.08
CA GLU A 481 -16.94 -25.02 -15.51
C GLU A 481 -17.09 -23.75 -16.37
N MET A 482 -18.00 -22.84 -16.00
CA MET A 482 -18.18 -21.57 -16.70
C MET A 482 -16.93 -20.69 -16.58
N GLN A 483 -16.37 -20.55 -15.37
CA GLN A 483 -15.16 -19.76 -15.16
C GLN A 483 -13.96 -20.33 -15.92
N ALA A 484 -13.74 -21.65 -15.84
CA ALA A 484 -12.69 -22.33 -16.60
C ALA A 484 -12.86 -22.09 -18.11
N ARG A 485 -14.09 -22.19 -18.62
CA ARG A 485 -14.39 -21.91 -20.03
C ARG A 485 -14.05 -20.47 -20.40
N ALA A 486 -14.46 -19.49 -19.59
CA ALA A 486 -14.15 -18.08 -19.82
C ALA A 486 -12.64 -17.83 -19.89
N ILE A 487 -11.88 -18.41 -18.97
CA ILE A 487 -10.42 -18.32 -18.89
C ILE A 487 -9.77 -18.90 -20.15
N PHE A 488 -10.13 -20.13 -20.53
CA PHE A 488 -9.51 -20.80 -21.68
C PHE A 488 -9.91 -20.16 -23.01
N GLU A 489 -11.17 -19.75 -23.20
CA GLU A 489 -11.58 -19.02 -24.40
C GLU A 489 -10.83 -17.71 -24.56
N ALA A 490 -10.67 -16.95 -23.47
CA ALA A 490 -9.90 -15.70 -23.45
C ALA A 490 -8.42 -15.94 -23.77
N ALA A 491 -7.80 -16.96 -23.14
CA ALA A 491 -6.40 -17.29 -23.36
C ALA A 491 -6.13 -17.74 -24.80
N VAL A 492 -7.04 -18.53 -25.40
CA VAL A 492 -6.93 -18.95 -26.81
C VAL A 492 -7.08 -17.75 -27.74
N PHE A 493 -8.06 -16.87 -27.48
CA PHE A 493 -8.27 -15.67 -28.27
C PHE A 493 -7.01 -14.79 -28.30
N VAL A 494 -6.47 -14.44 -27.13
CA VAL A 494 -5.29 -13.56 -27.02
C VAL A 494 -4.03 -14.22 -27.59
N SER A 495 -3.87 -15.53 -27.40
CA SER A 495 -2.72 -16.26 -27.95
C SER A 495 -2.73 -16.32 -29.48
N ARG A 496 -3.93 -16.36 -30.09
CA ARG A 496 -4.09 -16.29 -31.54
C ARG A 496 -3.89 -14.89 -32.09
N ASP A 497 -4.53 -13.92 -31.47
CA ASP A 497 -4.52 -12.52 -31.92
C ASP A 497 -3.10 -11.93 -31.85
N THR A 498 -2.38 -12.22 -30.77
CA THR A 498 -1.07 -11.61 -30.53
C THR A 498 0.13 -12.48 -30.92
N GLY A 499 -0.09 -13.77 -31.21
CA GLY A 499 0.97 -14.74 -31.48
C GLY A 499 1.88 -15.06 -30.28
N ARG A 500 1.59 -14.54 -29.08
CA ARG A 500 2.33 -14.85 -27.85
C ARG A 500 1.50 -15.77 -26.96
N THR A 501 2.10 -16.87 -26.52
CA THR A 501 1.43 -17.87 -25.69
C THR A 501 1.12 -17.30 -24.30
N VAL A 502 -0.16 -17.29 -23.94
CA VAL A 502 -0.64 -17.04 -22.58
C VAL A 502 -0.59 -18.35 -21.81
N THR A 503 -0.03 -18.34 -20.59
CA THR A 503 -0.04 -19.51 -19.68
C THR A 503 -0.92 -19.18 -18.48
N PRO A 504 -2.23 -19.50 -18.52
CA PRO A 504 -3.12 -19.26 -17.40
C PRO A 504 -2.82 -20.24 -16.26
N GLU A 505 -2.86 -19.74 -15.03
CA GLU A 505 -2.74 -20.55 -13.82
C GLU A 505 -4.10 -20.50 -13.10
N ILE A 506 -4.75 -21.64 -12.93
CA ILE A 506 -6.07 -21.72 -12.30
C ILE A 506 -5.88 -22.17 -10.85
N MET A 507 -6.41 -21.39 -9.92
CA MET A 507 -6.27 -21.63 -8.49
C MET A 507 -7.61 -21.93 -7.85
N ILE A 508 -7.69 -23.08 -7.17
CA ILE A 508 -8.86 -23.48 -6.41
C ILE A 508 -8.72 -22.99 -4.96
N PRO A 509 -9.69 -22.21 -4.43
CA PRO A 509 -9.69 -21.76 -3.04
C PRO A 509 -10.21 -22.83 -2.07
N LEU A 510 -9.84 -22.69 -0.81
CA LEU A 510 -10.37 -23.36 0.38
C LEU A 510 -10.23 -24.89 0.41
N VAL A 511 -9.29 -25.45 -0.35
CA VAL A 511 -9.01 -26.89 -0.35
C VAL A 511 -8.49 -27.33 1.01
N SER A 512 -9.01 -28.47 1.51
CA SER A 512 -8.58 -29.10 2.75
C SER A 512 -8.04 -30.51 2.55
N ALA A 513 -8.36 -31.15 1.42
CA ALA A 513 -7.99 -32.52 1.09
C ALA A 513 -7.67 -32.70 -0.41
N LYS A 514 -6.74 -33.61 -0.72
CA LYS A 514 -6.38 -33.99 -2.10
C LYS A 514 -7.59 -34.30 -2.98
N LYS A 515 -8.55 -35.06 -2.44
CA LYS A 515 -9.74 -35.49 -3.20
C LYS A 515 -10.64 -34.33 -3.66
N GLU A 516 -10.71 -33.25 -2.90
CA GLU A 516 -11.45 -32.04 -3.28
C GLU A 516 -10.80 -31.39 -4.50
N LEU A 517 -9.47 -31.29 -4.48
CA LEU A 517 -8.67 -30.79 -5.59
C LEU A 517 -8.77 -31.69 -6.83
N ASP A 518 -8.63 -33.01 -6.67
CA ASP A 518 -8.70 -33.98 -7.78
C ASP A 518 -10.02 -33.87 -8.56
N LEU A 519 -11.15 -33.78 -7.83
CA LEU A 519 -12.48 -33.70 -8.43
C LEU A 519 -12.63 -32.42 -9.26
N LEU A 520 -12.22 -31.28 -8.72
CA LEU A 520 -12.33 -29.99 -9.39
C LEU A 520 -11.35 -29.86 -10.54
N LYS A 521 -10.11 -30.35 -10.39
CA LYS A 521 -9.13 -30.40 -11.47
C LYS A 521 -9.66 -31.21 -12.65
N ALA A 522 -10.24 -32.39 -12.41
CA ALA A 522 -10.81 -33.20 -13.47
C ALA A 522 -11.93 -32.47 -14.25
N SER A 523 -12.74 -31.66 -13.56
CA SER A 523 -13.75 -30.82 -14.21
C SER A 523 -13.13 -29.71 -15.07
N ILE A 524 -12.13 -29.00 -14.52
CA ILE A 524 -11.38 -27.95 -15.25
C ILE A 524 -10.69 -28.54 -16.49
N ASP A 525 -10.01 -29.68 -16.36
CA ASP A 525 -9.30 -30.34 -17.45
C ASP A 525 -10.26 -30.77 -18.57
N LYS A 526 -11.47 -31.23 -18.21
CA LYS A 526 -12.52 -31.57 -19.18
C LYS A 526 -12.94 -30.36 -20.01
N ILE A 527 -13.13 -29.20 -19.36
CA ILE A 527 -13.50 -27.95 -20.03
C ILE A 527 -12.36 -27.41 -20.88
N ALA A 528 -11.11 -27.48 -20.38
CA ALA A 528 -9.92 -27.11 -21.15
C ALA A 528 -9.86 -27.89 -22.47
N ASN A 529 -9.99 -29.22 -22.39
CA ASN A 529 -9.98 -30.10 -23.56
C ASN A 529 -11.11 -29.80 -24.54
N ALA A 530 -12.32 -29.48 -24.04
CA ALA A 530 -13.44 -29.09 -24.89
C ALA A 530 -13.11 -27.80 -25.66
N VAL A 531 -12.64 -26.75 -24.98
CA VAL A 531 -12.26 -25.48 -25.61
C VAL A 531 -11.10 -25.67 -26.60
N PHE A 532 -10.10 -26.49 -26.29
CA PHE A 532 -8.98 -26.75 -27.20
C PHE A 532 -9.41 -27.51 -28.45
N THR A 533 -10.36 -28.41 -28.32
CA THR A 533 -10.95 -29.16 -29.45
C THR A 533 -11.80 -28.25 -30.32
N GLU A 534 -12.72 -27.47 -29.71
CA GLU A 534 -13.60 -26.52 -30.39
C GLU A 534 -12.80 -25.44 -31.13
N SER A 535 -11.75 -24.93 -30.49
CA SER A 535 -10.92 -23.91 -31.09
C SER A 535 -9.89 -24.47 -32.06
N ALA A 536 -9.48 -25.74 -31.95
CA ALA A 536 -8.28 -26.29 -32.58
C ALA A 536 -6.99 -25.52 -32.21
N TYR A 537 -6.84 -25.19 -30.92
CA TYR A 537 -5.66 -24.54 -30.37
C TYR A 537 -5.29 -25.14 -29.01
N GLN A 538 -4.02 -25.47 -28.82
CA GLN A 538 -3.53 -26.07 -27.58
C GLN A 538 -2.78 -25.02 -26.76
N LEU A 539 -3.10 -24.94 -25.47
CA LEU A 539 -2.42 -24.08 -24.50
C LEU A 539 -1.84 -24.93 -23.37
N LYS A 540 -0.72 -24.46 -22.83
CA LYS A 540 -0.25 -24.91 -21.53
C LYS A 540 -0.97 -24.10 -20.46
N TYR A 541 -1.40 -24.78 -19.40
CA TYR A 541 -1.99 -24.18 -18.21
C TYR A 541 -1.55 -24.99 -17.00
N MET A 542 -1.73 -24.41 -15.82
CA MET A 542 -1.47 -25.10 -14.55
C MET A 542 -2.72 -25.04 -13.68
N VAL A 543 -3.00 -26.11 -12.94
CA VAL A 543 -4.01 -26.12 -11.88
C VAL A 543 -3.31 -26.27 -10.54
N GLY A 544 -3.49 -25.28 -9.67
CA GLY A 544 -2.96 -25.26 -8.33
C GLY A 544 -4.03 -24.98 -7.30
N THR A 545 -3.60 -24.80 -6.05
CA THR A 545 -4.52 -24.57 -4.94
C THR A 545 -3.99 -23.50 -4.01
N MET A 546 -4.93 -22.82 -3.34
CA MET A 546 -4.59 -22.00 -2.20
C MET A 546 -4.35 -22.90 -0.97
N ILE A 547 -3.29 -22.61 -0.21
CA ILE A 547 -3.00 -23.21 1.10
C ILE A 547 -3.40 -22.19 2.15
N GLU A 548 -4.64 -22.31 2.60
CA GLU A 548 -5.27 -21.34 3.50
C GLU A 548 -6.06 -21.98 4.65
N LEU A 549 -6.07 -23.32 4.70
CA LEU A 549 -6.59 -24.09 5.83
C LEU A 549 -5.45 -24.86 6.51
N PRO A 550 -5.42 -24.98 7.85
CA PRO A 550 -4.35 -25.68 8.55
C PRO A 550 -4.22 -27.14 8.11
N ARG A 551 -5.36 -27.79 7.81
CA ARG A 551 -5.36 -29.17 7.29
C ARG A 551 -4.64 -29.28 5.95
N ALA A 552 -4.78 -28.29 5.07
CA ALA A 552 -4.10 -28.28 3.77
C ALA A 552 -2.58 -28.16 3.94
N ALA A 553 -2.13 -27.35 4.91
CA ALA A 553 -0.72 -27.25 5.25
C ALA A 553 -0.17 -28.56 5.86
N LEU A 554 -0.93 -29.21 6.75
CA LEU A 554 -0.55 -30.49 7.36
C LEU A 554 -0.45 -31.64 6.35
N LEU A 555 -1.33 -31.65 5.35
CA LEU A 555 -1.39 -32.67 4.30
C LEU A 555 -0.87 -32.17 2.94
N ALA A 556 0.03 -31.18 2.97
CA ALA A 556 0.53 -30.56 1.74
C ALA A 556 1.22 -31.55 0.80
N HIS A 557 1.85 -32.61 1.35
CA HIS A 557 2.49 -33.66 0.55
C HIS A 557 1.49 -34.41 -0.35
N ASP A 558 0.32 -34.79 0.18
CA ASP A 558 -0.73 -35.44 -0.60
C ASP A 558 -1.33 -34.49 -1.65
N ILE A 559 -1.55 -33.22 -1.26
CA ILE A 559 -2.13 -32.21 -2.16
C ILE A 559 -1.15 -31.89 -3.31
N ALA A 560 0.17 -31.88 -3.05
CA ALA A 560 1.20 -31.59 -4.03
C ALA A 560 1.34 -32.66 -5.13
N GLU A 561 0.78 -33.87 -4.95
CA GLU A 561 0.73 -34.87 -6.02
C GLU A 561 -0.17 -34.43 -7.19
N THR A 562 -1.14 -33.55 -6.91
CA THR A 562 -2.10 -33.04 -7.91
C THR A 562 -1.88 -31.56 -8.23
N ALA A 563 -1.55 -30.74 -7.22
CA ALA A 563 -1.36 -29.31 -7.40
C ALA A 563 -0.04 -29.00 -8.09
N GLU A 564 -0.09 -28.22 -9.17
CA GLU A 564 1.12 -27.79 -9.88
C GLU A 564 1.79 -26.57 -9.24
N PHE A 565 1.06 -25.86 -8.37
CA PHE A 565 1.58 -24.77 -7.54
C PHE A 565 0.75 -24.59 -6.26
N PHE A 566 1.36 -23.96 -5.25
CA PHE A 566 0.68 -23.48 -4.04
C PHE A 566 0.72 -21.95 -3.95
N SER A 567 -0.39 -21.37 -3.52
CA SER A 567 -0.47 -19.97 -3.11
C SER A 567 -0.90 -19.90 -1.66
N PHE A 568 -0.16 -19.24 -0.79
CA PHE A 568 -0.52 -19.18 0.63
C PHE A 568 -1.52 -18.04 0.87
N GLY A 569 -2.77 -18.39 1.15
CA GLY A 569 -3.81 -17.47 1.61
C GLY A 569 -3.63 -17.17 3.09
N THR A 570 -2.60 -16.38 3.44
CA THR A 570 -2.20 -16.19 4.84
C THR A 570 -3.24 -15.48 5.69
N THR A 571 -4.19 -14.75 5.08
CA THR A 571 -5.30 -14.10 5.80
C THR A 571 -6.20 -15.15 6.44
N ASP A 572 -6.79 -16.04 5.64
CA ASP A 572 -7.63 -17.13 6.11
C ASP A 572 -6.83 -18.17 6.91
N LEU A 573 -5.57 -18.43 6.54
CA LEU A 573 -4.72 -19.35 7.31
C LEU A 573 -4.45 -18.83 8.72
N THR A 574 -4.23 -17.53 8.88
CA THR A 574 -4.04 -16.93 10.21
C THR A 574 -5.33 -17.00 11.02
N GLN A 575 -6.47 -16.67 10.41
CA GLN A 575 -7.79 -16.71 11.07
C GLN A 575 -8.21 -18.10 11.52
N THR A 576 -7.77 -19.15 10.83
CA THR A 576 -8.10 -20.54 11.16
C THR A 576 -7.07 -21.20 12.08
N THR A 577 -5.91 -20.56 12.29
CA THR A 577 -4.84 -21.05 13.16
C THR A 577 -4.91 -20.43 14.57
N PHE A 578 -5.24 -19.14 14.66
CA PHE A 578 -5.41 -18.39 15.91
C PHE A 578 -6.87 -18.37 16.34
#